data_AF-A0AAV6D252-F1
#
_entry.id   AF-A0AAV6D252-F1
#
_cell.length_a   1.000
_cell.length_b   1.000
_cell.length_c   1.000
_cell.angle_alpha   90.00
_cell.angle_beta   90.00
_cell.angle_gamma   90.00
#
_symmetry.space_group_name_H-M   'P 1'
#
loop_
_entity.id
_entity.type
_entity.pdbx_description
1 polymer ?
#
loop_
_entity_poly.entity_id
_entity_poly.type
_entity_poly.pdbx_seq_one_letter_code
_entity_poly.pdbx_strand_id
1 'polypeptide(L)'
;MSLAVNTEPIPNPLQHQGGFSVTPALEAEVNELLTHYPEKRAASLMVLHAIQDAFGWISQEAIEWTAKKLDLQPINIYELVTFYPMLRQQPMGKYQIKVCRTLSCALGGAYELREHFCKKFGLDAHAHGSQTTPDGKFTVEFVECLASCGTPPVMMCNDDFYENVSHAKAEEIVGKCK
;
A
#
# COMPACT_ATOMS: atom_id res chain seq x y z
N MET A 1 -7.91 -20.50 -12.78
CA MET A 1 -8.93 -20.06 -11.79
C MET A 1 -8.86 -18.56 -11.73
N SER A 2 -9.83 -17.87 -12.35
CA SER A 2 -9.91 -16.40 -12.31
C SER A 2 -10.36 -16.00 -10.91
N LEU A 3 -9.40 -15.75 -10.01
CA LEU A 3 -9.68 -14.97 -8.81
C LEU A 3 -10.26 -13.65 -9.32
N ALA A 4 -11.46 -13.29 -8.89
CA ALA A 4 -12.04 -12.00 -9.20
C ALA A 4 -11.12 -10.95 -8.56
N VAL A 5 -10.32 -10.31 -9.40
CA VAL A 5 -9.37 -9.28 -9.06
C VAL A 5 -10.18 -8.00 -8.80
N ASN A 6 -10.71 -7.88 -7.58
CA ASN A 6 -11.42 -6.70 -7.11
C ASN A 6 -10.38 -5.80 -6.46
N THR A 7 -9.89 -4.82 -7.21
CA THR A 7 -8.93 -3.86 -6.69
C THR A 7 -9.65 -2.98 -5.67
N GLU A 8 -9.67 -3.42 -4.41
CA GLU A 8 -10.33 -2.70 -3.35
C GLU A 8 -9.61 -1.37 -3.14
N PRO A 9 -10.34 -0.24 -3.15
CA PRO A 9 -9.73 1.06 -3.09
C PRO A 9 -9.17 1.35 -1.70
N ILE A 10 -8.02 2.02 -1.67
CA ILE A 10 -7.43 2.53 -0.43
C ILE A 10 -8.40 3.56 0.18
N PRO A 11 -8.75 3.43 1.48
CA PRO A 11 -9.63 4.39 2.14
C PRO A 11 -8.96 5.76 2.30
N ASN A 12 -9.78 6.81 2.34
CA ASN A 12 -9.39 8.20 2.58
C ASN A 12 -8.19 8.70 1.73
N PRO A 13 -8.26 8.60 0.39
CA PRO A 13 -7.14 9.00 -0.46
C PRO A 13 -6.83 10.49 -0.32
N LEU A 14 -5.54 10.82 -0.27
CA LEU A 14 -5.00 12.19 -0.15
C LEU A 14 -5.43 13.02 1.08
N GLN A 15 -6.12 12.45 2.07
CA GLN A 15 -6.49 13.19 3.27
C GLN A 15 -5.41 13.07 4.34
N HIS A 16 -4.78 14.21 4.69
CA HIS A 16 -4.14 14.34 6.00
C HIS A 16 -5.26 14.16 7.03
N GLN A 17 -5.24 13.06 7.79
CA GLN A 17 -6.25 12.73 8.78
C GLN A 17 -6.39 13.87 9.79
N GLY A 18 -7.34 14.77 9.56
CA GLY A 18 -7.81 15.68 10.58
C GLY A 18 -8.60 14.87 11.60
N GLY A 19 -7.98 14.56 12.73
CA GLY A 19 -8.62 13.84 13.84
C GLY A 19 -8.73 12.33 13.62
N PHE A 20 -7.63 11.61 13.83
CA PHE A 20 -7.65 10.15 14.03
C PHE A 20 -8.68 9.80 15.12
N SER A 21 -9.72 9.05 14.75
CA SER A 21 -10.78 8.62 15.67
C SER A 21 -11.06 7.14 15.47
N VAL A 22 -10.78 6.36 16.51
CA VAL A 22 -10.98 4.91 16.48
C VAL A 22 -12.47 4.59 16.49
N THR A 23 -12.92 3.94 15.42
CA THR A 23 -14.31 3.48 15.32
C THR A 23 -14.54 2.28 16.23
N PRO A 24 -15.78 2.03 16.68
CA PRO A 24 -16.09 0.84 17.47
C PRO A 24 -15.76 -0.47 16.74
N ALA A 25 -15.86 -0.48 15.40
CA ALA A 25 -15.49 -1.64 14.58
C ALA A 25 -13.98 -1.91 14.63
N LEU A 26 -13.15 -0.88 14.43
CA LEU A 26 -11.70 -1.00 14.52
C LEU A 26 -11.24 -1.37 15.94
N GLU A 27 -11.85 -0.79 16.97
CA GLU A 27 -11.58 -1.14 18.36
C GLU A 27 -11.88 -2.64 18.63
N ALA A 28 -13.00 -3.15 18.11
CA ALA A 28 -13.38 -4.55 18.25
C ALA A 28 -12.42 -5.49 17.51
N GLU A 29 -12.04 -5.15 16.29
CA GLU A 29 -11.05 -5.89 15.50
C GLU A 29 -9.69 -5.94 16.22
N VAL A 30 -9.19 -4.80 16.69
CA VAL A 30 -7.92 -4.75 17.44
C VAL A 30 -8.00 -5.59 18.71
N ASN A 31 -9.12 -5.56 19.44
CA ASN A 31 -9.30 -6.39 20.63
C ASN A 31 -9.30 -7.88 20.30
N GLU A 32 -9.88 -8.29 19.17
CA GLU A 32 -9.85 -9.66 18.68
C GLU A 32 -8.43 -10.09 18.34
N LEU A 33 -7.69 -9.27 17.59
CA LEU A 33 -6.31 -9.55 17.19
C LEU A 33 -5.40 -9.79 18.41
N LEU A 34 -5.62 -9.05 19.49
CA LEU A 34 -4.86 -9.22 20.73
C LEU A 34 -5.05 -10.60 21.37
N THR A 35 -6.17 -11.28 21.15
CA THR A 35 -6.42 -12.62 21.70
C THR A 35 -5.54 -13.71 21.07
N HIS A 36 -4.98 -13.45 19.88
CA HIS A 36 -4.11 -14.38 19.17
C HIS A 36 -2.68 -14.42 19.70
N TYR A 37 -2.32 -13.52 20.62
CA TYR A 37 -0.94 -13.37 21.10
C TYR A 37 -0.88 -13.44 22.63
N PRO A 38 0.11 -14.14 23.20
CA PRO A 38 0.32 -14.14 24.65
C PRO A 38 0.81 -12.78 25.17
N GLU A 39 1.52 -12.02 24.33
CA GLU A 39 2.12 -10.72 24.65
C GLU A 39 1.57 -9.66 23.71
N LYS A 40 1.09 -8.53 24.25
CA LYS A 40 0.50 -7.44 23.44
C LYS A 40 1.45 -6.91 22.38
N ARG A 41 2.75 -6.81 22.70
CA ARG A 41 3.78 -6.33 21.76
C ARG A 41 3.87 -7.18 20.49
N ALA A 42 3.56 -8.47 20.55
CA ALA A 42 3.61 -9.35 19.39
C ALA A 42 2.52 -9.02 18.36
N ALA A 43 1.42 -8.38 18.79
CA ALA A 43 0.32 -7.97 17.92
C ALA A 43 0.60 -6.66 17.15
N SER A 44 1.69 -5.94 17.44
CA SER A 44 1.92 -4.58 16.91
C SER A 44 1.77 -4.45 15.40
N LEU A 45 2.32 -5.40 14.62
CA LEU A 45 2.19 -5.35 13.16
C LEU A 45 0.74 -5.57 12.70
N MET A 46 0.03 -6.52 13.30
CA MET A 46 -1.37 -6.78 12.95
C MET A 46 -2.27 -5.59 13.26
N VAL A 47 -2.04 -4.92 14.40
CA VAL A 47 -2.77 -3.69 14.75
C VAL A 47 -2.48 -2.56 13.76
N LEU A 48 -1.22 -2.40 13.34
CA LEU A 48 -0.84 -1.40 12.34
C LEU A 48 -1.44 -1.69 10.96
N HIS A 49 -1.57 -2.96 10.58
CA HIS A 49 -2.30 -3.37 9.38
C HIS A 49 -3.78 -2.99 9.47
N ALA A 50 -4.48 -3.34 10.56
CA ALA A 50 -5.89 -2.98 10.75
C ALA A 50 -6.13 -1.45 10.70
N ILE A 51 -5.23 -0.67 11.32
CA ILE A 51 -5.26 0.80 11.22
C ILE A 51 -5.08 1.27 9.77
N GLN A 52 -4.07 0.75 9.07
CA GLN A 52 -3.83 1.13 7.68
C GLN A 52 -5.00 0.73 6.77
N ASP A 53 -5.65 -0.41 7.03
CA ASP A 53 -6.79 -0.86 6.25
C ASP A 53 -8.03 -0.02 6.53
N ALA A 54 -8.19 0.50 7.76
CA ALA A 54 -9.28 1.41 8.10
C ALA A 54 -9.09 2.83 7.56
N PHE A 55 -7.85 3.34 7.53
CA PHE A 55 -7.59 4.75 7.23
C PHE A 55 -6.72 5.03 6.00
N GLY A 56 -6.13 4.00 5.39
CA GLY A 56 -5.28 4.06 4.20
C GLY A 56 -3.80 4.34 4.47
N TRP A 57 -3.47 4.91 5.63
CA TRP A 57 -2.11 5.21 6.08
C TRP A 57 -2.07 5.42 7.60
N ILE A 58 -0.87 5.47 8.18
CA ILE A 58 -0.64 5.51 9.63
C ILE A 58 -0.16 6.90 10.03
N SER A 59 -1.03 7.65 10.71
CA SER A 59 -0.72 8.99 11.22
C SER A 59 0.05 8.94 12.54
N GLN A 60 0.57 10.09 12.97
CA GLN A 60 1.24 10.23 14.27
C GLN A 60 0.31 9.89 15.43
N GLU A 61 -0.96 10.33 15.37
CA GLU A 61 -1.98 10.01 16.37
C GLU A 61 -2.29 8.51 16.42
N ALA A 62 -2.27 7.84 15.26
CA ALA A 62 -2.45 6.40 15.18
C ALA A 62 -1.28 5.64 15.84
N ILE A 63 -0.05 6.14 15.67
CA ILE A 63 1.15 5.62 16.35
C ILE A 63 1.01 5.75 17.87
N GLU A 64 0.62 6.93 18.36
CA GLU A 64 0.44 7.20 19.79
C GLU A 64 -0.67 6.35 20.39
N TRP A 65 -1.81 6.22 19.69
CA TRP A 65 -2.90 5.36 20.12
C TRP A 65 -2.49 3.89 20.19
N THR A 66 -1.80 3.39 19.16
CA THR A 66 -1.32 2.00 19.10
C THR A 66 -0.37 1.71 20.26
N ALA A 67 0.57 2.62 20.52
CA ALA A 67 1.51 2.49 21.63
C ALA A 67 0.75 2.39 22.96
N LYS A 68 -0.22 3.27 23.20
CA LYS A 68 -1.07 3.22 24.40
C LYS A 68 -1.89 1.92 24.50
N LYS A 69 -2.47 1.45 23.39
CA LYS A 69 -3.29 0.23 23.35
C LYS A 69 -2.48 -1.02 23.73
N LEU A 70 -1.22 -1.06 23.29
CA LEU A 70 -0.31 -2.18 23.49
C LEU A 70 0.55 -2.08 24.75
N ASP A 71 0.42 -1.00 25.52
CA ASP A 71 1.26 -0.70 26.68
C ASP A 71 2.76 -0.58 26.32
N LEU A 72 3.03 0.16 25.24
CA LEU A 72 4.35 0.40 24.67
C LEU A 72 4.67 1.90 24.61
N GLN A 73 5.94 2.24 24.35
CA GLN A 73 6.32 3.61 24.04
C GLN A 73 6.07 3.92 22.56
N PRO A 74 5.69 5.17 22.20
CA PRO A 74 5.50 5.56 20.79
C PRO A 74 6.69 5.23 19.88
N ILE A 75 7.91 5.32 20.40
CA ILE A 75 9.13 4.98 19.66
C ILE A 75 9.13 3.52 19.18
N ASN A 76 8.58 2.58 19.95
CA ASN A 76 8.53 1.17 19.55
C ASN A 76 7.61 0.95 18.34
N ILE A 77 6.57 1.77 18.20
CA ILE A 77 5.67 1.72 17.04
C ILE A 77 6.29 2.46 15.86
N TYR A 78 6.90 3.62 16.11
CA TYR A 78 7.60 4.39 15.09
C TYR A 78 8.74 3.58 14.42
N GLU A 79 9.48 2.79 15.20
CA GLU A 79 10.48 1.83 14.69
C GLU A 79 9.88 0.87 13.66
N LEU A 80 8.68 0.32 13.92
CA LEU A 80 8.02 -0.61 12.99
C LEU A 80 7.57 0.10 11.71
N VAL A 81 6.90 1.24 11.86
CA VAL A 81 6.33 1.99 10.73
C VAL A 81 7.42 2.55 9.81
N THR A 82 8.62 2.82 10.35
CA THR A 82 9.80 3.22 9.55
C THR A 82 10.56 2.05 8.97
N PHE A 83 10.58 0.90 9.65
CA PHE A 83 11.32 -0.29 9.20
C PHE A 83 10.60 -1.07 8.11
N TYR A 84 9.27 -1.21 8.19
CA TYR A 84 8.48 -1.98 7.22
C TYR A 84 7.94 -1.06 6.11
N PRO A 85 8.47 -1.12 4.88
CA PRO A 85 8.13 -0.17 3.82
C PRO A 85 6.67 -0.26 3.33
N MET A 86 5.99 -1.36 3.63
CA MET A 86 4.57 -1.55 3.30
C MET A 86 3.63 -0.74 4.21
N LEU A 87 4.13 -0.26 5.36
CA LEU A 87 3.40 0.61 6.27
C LEU A 87 3.57 2.07 5.81
N ARG A 88 2.46 2.66 5.37
CA ARG A 88 2.42 3.98 4.74
C ARG A 88 2.33 5.07 5.80
N GLN A 89 3.30 5.98 5.78
CA GLN A 89 3.35 7.16 6.65
C GLN A 89 2.78 8.43 5.99
N GLN A 90 2.33 8.31 4.75
CA GLN A 90 1.78 9.43 3.99
C GLN A 90 0.51 8.97 3.26
N PRO A 91 -0.44 9.88 3.03
CA PRO A 91 -1.61 9.59 2.22
C PRO A 91 -1.21 9.14 0.81
N MET A 92 -1.87 8.10 0.33
CA MET A 92 -1.73 7.59 -1.04
C MET A 92 -3.00 7.87 -1.84
N GLY A 93 -2.91 7.70 -3.16
CA GLY A 93 -4.06 7.67 -4.02
C GLY A 93 -4.93 6.44 -3.77
N LYS A 94 -6.15 6.45 -4.30
CA LYS A 94 -7.13 5.37 -4.19
C LYS A 94 -6.60 4.02 -4.69
N TYR A 95 -5.73 4.06 -5.71
CA TYR A 95 -5.11 2.89 -6.32
C TYR A 95 -3.59 3.07 -6.38
N GLN A 96 -2.87 2.23 -5.66
CA GLN A 96 -1.41 2.17 -5.61
C GLN A 96 -0.90 1.14 -6.61
N ILE A 97 -0.28 1.61 -7.69
CA ILE A 97 0.38 0.82 -8.71
C ILE A 97 1.85 0.63 -8.31
N LYS A 98 2.20 -0.62 -8.01
CA LYS A 98 3.53 -1.06 -7.58
C LYS A 98 4.17 -1.87 -8.70
N VAL A 99 5.11 -1.28 -9.44
CA VAL A 99 5.80 -1.97 -10.55
C VAL A 99 7.11 -2.56 -10.04
N CYS A 100 7.34 -3.86 -10.26
CA CYS A 100 8.61 -4.49 -9.90
C CYS A 100 9.74 -3.97 -10.82
N ARG A 101 10.86 -3.51 -10.24
CA ARG A 101 12.04 -3.03 -11.02
C ARG A 101 13.28 -3.90 -10.94
N THR A 102 13.22 -5.06 -10.27
CA THR A 102 14.39 -5.96 -10.18
C THR A 102 14.67 -6.68 -11.50
N LEU A 103 15.86 -7.28 -11.61
CA LEU A 103 16.50 -7.72 -12.85
C LEU A 103 15.56 -8.34 -13.91
N SER A 104 14.79 -9.37 -13.56
CA SER A 104 13.90 -10.04 -14.52
C SER A 104 12.81 -9.10 -15.07
N CYS A 105 12.24 -8.24 -14.22
CA CYS A 105 11.25 -7.25 -14.64
C CYS A 105 11.90 -6.08 -15.39
N ALA A 106 13.09 -5.64 -14.98
CA ALA A 106 13.87 -4.64 -15.70
C ALA A 106 14.14 -5.08 -17.15
N LEU A 107 14.58 -6.32 -17.36
CA LEU A 107 14.79 -6.89 -18.70
C LEU A 107 13.47 -7.17 -19.45
N GLY A 108 12.38 -7.41 -18.71
CA GLY A 108 11.06 -7.70 -19.28
C GLY A 108 10.25 -6.46 -19.67
N GLY A 109 10.76 -5.25 -19.45
CA GLY A 109 10.09 -4.01 -19.85
C GLY A 109 9.41 -3.23 -18.72
N ALA A 110 9.84 -3.40 -17.45
CA ALA A 110 9.23 -2.72 -16.32
C ALA A 110 9.41 -1.20 -16.31
N TYR A 111 10.51 -0.69 -16.88
CA TYR A 111 10.75 0.74 -16.96
C TYR A 111 9.79 1.39 -17.97
N GLU A 112 9.60 0.76 -19.11
CA GLU A 112 8.64 1.13 -20.15
C GLU A 112 7.21 1.05 -19.61
N LEU A 113 6.88 0.01 -18.83
CA LEU A 113 5.58 -0.12 -18.19
C LEU A 113 5.33 1.03 -17.20
N ARG A 114 6.31 1.40 -16.37
CA ARG A 114 6.15 2.56 -15.47
C ARG A 114 6.04 3.87 -16.25
N GLU A 115 6.86 4.07 -17.28
CA GLU A 115 6.78 5.25 -18.14
C GLU A 115 5.39 5.40 -18.77
N HIS A 116 4.80 4.28 -19.23
CA HIS A 116 3.44 4.24 -19.75
C HIS A 116 2.42 4.76 -18.71
N PHE A 117 2.48 4.28 -17.46
CA PHE A 117 1.62 4.78 -16.39
C PHE A 117 1.87 6.26 -16.09
N CYS A 118 3.13 6.66 -15.92
CA CYS A 118 3.49 8.05 -15.61
C CYS A 118 3.00 9.00 -16.70
N LYS A 119 3.19 8.67 -17.98
CA LYS A 119 2.69 9.46 -19.11
C LYS A 119 1.16 9.56 -19.11
N LYS A 120 0.46 8.45 -18.85
CA LYS A 120 -1.01 8.44 -18.77
C LYS A 120 -1.54 9.34 -17.65
N PHE A 121 -0.84 9.38 -16.53
CA PHE A 121 -1.26 10.09 -15.32
C PHE A 121 -0.67 11.49 -15.17
N GLY A 122 0.20 11.92 -16.10
CA GLY A 122 0.88 13.21 -16.02
C GLY A 122 1.91 13.29 -14.88
N LEU A 123 2.53 12.15 -14.53
CA LEU A 123 3.58 12.03 -13.52
C LEU A 123 4.97 11.97 -14.17
N ASP A 124 6.02 12.19 -13.38
CA ASP A 124 7.40 12.12 -13.86
C ASP A 124 7.92 10.67 -13.83
N ALA A 125 8.24 10.12 -14.99
CA ALA A 125 8.79 8.77 -15.13
C ALA A 125 10.20 8.60 -14.55
N HIS A 126 10.91 9.68 -14.21
CA HIS A 126 12.27 9.62 -13.66
C HIS A 126 12.36 10.01 -12.19
N ALA A 127 11.33 10.64 -11.63
CA ALA A 127 11.30 10.96 -10.21
C ALA A 127 11.39 9.69 -9.34
N HIS A 128 12.12 9.81 -8.23
CA HIS A 128 12.28 8.76 -7.23
C HIS A 128 11.09 8.73 -6.26
N GLY A 129 10.81 7.55 -5.71
CA GLY A 129 9.72 7.35 -4.77
C GLY A 129 8.35 7.23 -5.43
N SER A 130 7.31 7.21 -4.59
CA SER A 130 5.91 7.18 -5.00
C SER A 130 5.44 8.55 -5.48
N GLN A 131 4.66 8.58 -6.55
CA GLN A 131 4.03 9.79 -7.06
C GLN A 131 2.54 9.62 -7.19
N THR A 132 1.77 10.56 -6.65
CA THR A 132 0.31 10.52 -6.64
C THR A 132 -0.25 11.57 -7.57
N THR A 133 -1.28 11.22 -8.33
CA THR A 133 -2.00 12.15 -9.20
C THR A 133 -2.68 13.25 -8.39
N PRO A 134 -2.84 14.48 -8.94
CA PRO A 134 -3.48 15.58 -8.24
C PRO A 134 -4.93 15.31 -7.82
N ASP A 135 -5.63 14.43 -8.53
CA ASP A 135 -7.00 14.00 -8.22
C ASP A 135 -7.08 12.92 -7.13
N GLY A 136 -5.93 12.42 -6.65
CA GLY A 136 -5.86 11.39 -5.62
C GLY A 136 -6.29 10.00 -6.05
N LYS A 137 -6.44 9.76 -7.36
CA LYS A 137 -6.91 8.47 -7.85
C LYS A 137 -5.79 7.44 -7.91
N PHE A 138 -4.60 7.80 -8.39
CA PHE A 138 -3.52 6.86 -8.63
C PHE A 138 -2.23 7.28 -7.94
N THR A 139 -1.56 6.33 -7.32
CA THR A 139 -0.15 6.45 -6.93
C THR A 139 0.66 5.45 -7.73
N VAL A 140 1.77 5.87 -8.33
CA VAL A 140 2.69 4.99 -9.04
C VAL A 140 4.02 4.99 -8.33
N GLU A 141 4.54 3.79 -8.06
CA GLU A 141 5.88 3.61 -7.51
C GLU A 141 6.57 2.39 -8.10
N PHE A 142 7.89 2.39 -8.01
CA PHE A 142 8.65 1.16 -8.15
C PHE A 142 8.73 0.44 -6.81
N VAL A 143 8.60 -0.88 -6.86
CA VAL A 143 8.89 -1.78 -5.76
C VAL A 143 9.99 -2.76 -6.17
N GLU A 144 10.57 -3.42 -5.17
CA GLU A 144 11.55 -4.48 -5.42
C GLU A 144 10.87 -5.78 -5.84
N CYS A 145 11.60 -6.89 -5.78
CA CYS A 145 11.14 -8.19 -6.28
C CYS A 145 9.78 -8.61 -5.70
N LEU A 146 8.84 -8.87 -6.60
CA LEU A 146 7.49 -9.38 -6.31
C LEU A 146 7.39 -10.92 -6.47
N ALA A 147 8.53 -11.61 -6.47
CA ALA A 147 8.66 -13.07 -6.47
C ALA A 147 8.04 -13.85 -7.66
N SER A 148 7.64 -13.18 -8.76
CA SER A 148 7.22 -13.85 -10.01
C SER A 148 8.16 -13.56 -11.19
N CYS A 149 9.44 -13.87 -10.99
CA CYS A 149 10.50 -13.58 -11.97
C CYS A 149 10.35 -14.33 -13.31
N GLY A 150 9.52 -15.37 -13.37
CA GLY A 150 9.27 -16.16 -14.59
C GLY A 150 8.25 -15.54 -15.55
N THR A 151 7.51 -14.52 -15.12
CA THR A 151 6.47 -13.86 -15.92
C THR A 151 6.58 -12.32 -15.88
N PRO A 152 7.73 -11.73 -16.22
CA PRO A 152 7.90 -10.28 -16.21
C PRO A 152 7.16 -9.59 -17.38
N PRO A 153 6.82 -8.30 -17.26
CA PRO A 153 6.85 -7.49 -16.04
C PRO A 153 5.75 -7.90 -15.06
N VAL A 154 6.08 -7.80 -13.77
CA VAL A 154 5.14 -8.05 -12.66
C VAL A 154 4.81 -6.73 -11.99
N MET A 155 3.54 -6.56 -11.63
CA MET A 155 3.10 -5.42 -10.82
C MET A 155 1.98 -5.84 -9.87
N MET A 156 1.72 -4.97 -8.90
CA MET A 156 0.50 -5.01 -8.11
C MET A 156 -0.30 -3.73 -8.28
N CYS A 157 -1.62 -3.81 -8.19
CA CYS A 157 -2.49 -2.67 -7.97
C CYS A 157 -3.20 -2.90 -6.64
N ASN A 158 -2.90 -2.08 -5.62
CA ASN A 158 -3.23 -2.40 -4.23
C ASN A 158 -2.74 -3.82 -3.89
N ASP A 159 -3.65 -4.73 -3.53
CA ASP A 159 -3.31 -6.12 -3.19
C ASP A 159 -3.44 -7.10 -4.36
N ASP A 160 -3.96 -6.63 -5.49
CA ASP A 160 -4.12 -7.44 -6.69
C ASP A 160 -2.81 -7.61 -7.43
N PHE A 161 -2.48 -8.87 -7.74
CA PHE A 161 -1.23 -9.26 -8.36
C PHE A 161 -1.40 -9.51 -9.88
N TYR A 162 -0.51 -8.95 -10.68
CA TYR A 162 -0.56 -9.05 -12.14
C TYR A 162 0.80 -9.44 -12.73
N GLU A 163 0.75 -10.47 -13.58
CA GLU A 163 1.90 -11.03 -14.27
C GLU A 163 1.86 -10.74 -15.77
N ASN A 164 3.03 -10.76 -16.43
CA ASN A 164 3.20 -10.56 -17.87
C ASN A 164 2.40 -9.33 -18.36
N VAL A 165 2.63 -8.19 -17.70
CA VAL A 165 1.83 -6.98 -17.93
C VAL A 165 2.34 -6.22 -19.14
N SER A 166 1.59 -6.32 -20.24
CA SER A 166 1.75 -5.48 -21.42
C SER A 166 1.07 -4.11 -21.24
N HIS A 167 1.36 -3.14 -22.10
CA HIS A 167 0.65 -1.85 -22.09
C HIS A 167 -0.86 -2.01 -22.29
N ALA A 168 -1.31 -2.95 -23.14
CA ALA A 168 -2.73 -3.23 -23.32
C ALA A 168 -3.37 -3.76 -22.02
N LYS A 169 -2.69 -4.69 -21.33
CA LYS A 169 -3.16 -5.20 -20.03
C LYS A 169 -3.12 -4.12 -18.95
N ALA A 170 -2.14 -3.22 -18.98
CA ALA A 170 -2.08 -2.06 -18.08
C ALA A 170 -3.30 -1.14 -18.25
N GLU A 171 -3.74 -0.89 -19.48
CA GLU A 171 -4.96 -0.13 -19.77
C GLU A 171 -6.22 -0.82 -19.24
N GLU A 172 -6.31 -2.15 -19.40
CA GLU A 172 -7.42 -2.94 -18.83
C GLU A 172 -7.45 -2.84 -17.30
N ILE A 173 -6.29 -2.92 -16.64
CA ILE A 173 -6.17 -2.79 -15.18
C ILE A 173 -6.66 -1.41 -14.74
N VAL A 174 -6.18 -0.35 -15.37
CA VAL A 174 -6.60 1.03 -15.04
C VAL A 174 -8.10 1.25 -15.32
N GLY A 175 -8.66 0.59 -16.33
CA GLY A 175 -10.10 0.63 -16.61
C GLY A 175 -10.97 -0.01 -15.52
N LYS A 176 -10.42 -0.95 -14.73
CA LYS A 176 -11.10 -1.56 -13.58
C LYS A 176 -11.09 -0.66 -12.34
N CYS A 177 -10.11 0.24 -12.24
CA CYS A 177 -9.98 1.21 -11.15
C CYS A 177 -11.07 2.30 -11.26
N LYS A 178 -12.21 2.09 -10.58
CA LYS A 178 -13.33 3.05 -10.53
C LYS A 178 -13.05 4.20 -9.59
#